data_AF-A0A7J6Y336-F1
#
_entry.id   AF-A0A7J6Y336-F1
#
_cell.length_a   1.000
_cell.length_b   1.000
_cell.length_c   1.000
_cell.angle_alpha   90.00
_cell.angle_beta   90.00
_cell.angle_gamma   90.00
#
_symmetry.space_group_name_H-M   'P 1'
#
loop_
_entity.id
_entity.type
_entity.pdbx_description
1 polymer ?
#
loop_
_entity_poly.entity_id
_entity_poly.type
_entity_poly.pdbx_seq_one_letter_code
_entity_poly.pdbx_strand_id
1 'polypeptide(L)'
;MCGRVWLAHIHVWGEFVGALLEELKELRPPARRGGQYAVPTLSPQGHPNDSYGLVSLKNPSERENLKYRLLCTPETKILPLVDAFFFMESRRKTLVGPRMATAGGHHTRASTVRQFTECLAAYFNGWEELSRDMSWDIIYVQHADSTPMNDWQRCDVVNSDNVSDDEKEIAAFWKEKVRQYQVSISSEDVRRDKSFRSEE
;
A
#
# COMPACT_ATOMS: atom_id res chain seq x y z
N MET A 1 -11.74 15.91 -11.32
CA MET A 1 -12.73 14.96 -10.78
C MET A 1 -12.24 13.50 -10.72
N CYS A 2 -10.92 13.24 -10.84
CA CYS A 2 -10.41 11.90 -11.14
C CYS A 2 -10.07 11.00 -9.93
N GLY A 3 -10.20 11.45 -8.67
CA GLY A 3 -9.84 10.62 -7.50
C GLY A 3 -11.03 9.97 -6.79
N ARG A 4 -12.15 10.69 -6.66
CA ARG A 4 -13.34 10.23 -5.91
C ARG A 4 -14.15 9.14 -6.61
N VAL A 5 -14.06 9.03 -7.93
CA VAL A 5 -14.81 8.04 -8.72
C VAL A 5 -14.21 6.63 -8.57
N TRP A 6 -12.89 6.52 -8.36
CA TRP A 6 -12.20 5.22 -8.26
C TRP A 6 -12.41 4.55 -6.91
N LEU A 7 -12.49 5.33 -5.82
CA LEU A 7 -12.78 4.84 -4.48
C LEU A 7 -14.21 4.30 -4.32
N ALA A 8 -15.20 4.89 -5.02
CA ALA A 8 -16.61 4.52 -4.90
C ALA A 8 -16.97 3.16 -5.54
N HIS A 9 -16.06 2.56 -6.33
CA HIS A 9 -16.27 1.28 -7.00
C HIS A 9 -15.57 0.10 -6.32
N ILE A 10 -14.87 0.33 -5.20
CA ILE A 10 -14.19 -0.69 -4.39
C ILE A 10 -15.23 -1.39 -3.49
N HIS A 11 -16.01 -2.32 -4.02
CA HIS A 11 -16.89 -3.18 -3.20
C HIS A 11 -16.52 -4.67 -3.25
N VAL A 12 -15.70 -5.11 -4.21
CA VAL A 12 -15.07 -6.44 -4.22
C VAL A 12 -13.62 -6.27 -4.63
N TRP A 13 -12.74 -6.14 -3.64
CA TRP A 13 -11.32 -5.87 -3.87
C TRP A 13 -10.49 -7.13 -4.09
N GLY A 14 -10.98 -8.32 -3.70
CA GLY A 14 -10.23 -9.58 -3.82
C GLY A 14 -9.87 -9.95 -5.26
N GLU A 15 -10.85 -10.05 -6.15
CA GLU A 15 -10.62 -10.40 -7.56
C GLU A 15 -9.97 -9.25 -8.35
N PHE A 16 -10.37 -8.02 -8.07
CA PHE A 16 -9.76 -6.82 -8.63
C PHE A 16 -8.27 -6.73 -8.29
N VAL A 17 -7.90 -6.93 -7.02
CA VAL A 17 -6.49 -6.99 -6.61
C VAL A 17 -5.79 -8.17 -7.28
N GLY A 18 -6.40 -9.35 -7.32
CA GLY A 18 -5.85 -10.51 -8.06
C GLY A 18 -5.45 -10.17 -9.49
N ALA A 19 -6.35 -9.54 -10.26
CA ALA A 19 -6.09 -9.13 -11.64
C ALA A 19 -5.06 -8.00 -11.77
N LEU A 20 -5.05 -7.04 -10.83
CA LEU A 20 -4.05 -5.97 -10.81
C LEU A 20 -2.63 -6.45 -10.54
N LEU A 21 -2.51 -7.52 -9.76
CA LEU A 21 -1.22 -8.04 -9.31
C LEU A 21 -0.47 -8.83 -10.39
N GLU A 22 -1.13 -9.23 -11.47
CA GLU A 22 -0.51 -9.89 -12.63
C GLU A 22 0.38 -8.92 -13.44
N GLU A 23 0.00 -7.65 -13.51
CA GLU A 23 0.68 -6.62 -14.31
C GLU A 23 1.63 -5.72 -13.50
N LEU A 24 1.93 -6.11 -12.25
CA LEU A 24 2.82 -5.30 -11.40
C LEU A 24 4.23 -5.21 -11.94
N LYS A 25 4.70 -3.96 -12.05
CA LYS A 25 6.08 -3.65 -12.46
C LYS A 25 6.79 -2.95 -11.32
N GLU A 26 7.92 -3.50 -10.87
CA GLU A 26 8.75 -2.81 -9.87
C GLU A 26 9.25 -1.49 -10.44
N LEU A 27 9.19 -0.43 -9.64
CA LEU A 27 9.87 0.82 -9.96
C LEU A 27 11.37 0.59 -9.95
N ARG A 28 12.13 1.35 -10.74
CA ARG A 28 13.59 1.18 -10.84
C ARG A 28 14.24 1.38 -9.47
N PRO A 29 14.71 0.33 -8.78
CA PRO A 29 15.21 0.47 -7.43
C PRO A 29 16.53 1.25 -7.43
N PRO A 30 16.93 1.86 -6.30
CA PRO A 30 18.23 2.51 -6.19
C PRO A 30 19.34 1.51 -6.52
N ALA A 31 20.34 1.98 -7.28
CA ALA A 31 21.48 1.15 -7.71
C ALA A 31 22.06 0.39 -6.51
N ARG A 32 22.08 -0.95 -6.62
CA ARG A 32 22.47 -2.00 -5.65
C ARG A 32 21.37 -2.97 -5.24
N ARG A 33 20.08 -2.66 -5.45
CA ARG A 33 19.01 -3.66 -5.22
C ARG A 33 18.71 -4.45 -6.49
N GLY A 34 18.76 -5.78 -6.37
CA GLY A 34 18.20 -6.66 -7.40
C GLY A 34 16.70 -6.47 -7.49
N GLY A 35 16.18 -6.63 -8.71
CA GLY A 35 14.74 -6.63 -8.96
C GLY A 35 14.05 -7.76 -8.21
N GLN A 36 12.84 -7.52 -7.73
CA GLN A 36 12.07 -8.48 -6.96
C GLN A 36 10.60 -8.44 -7.40
N TYR A 37 9.97 -9.62 -7.51
CA TYR A 37 8.52 -9.68 -7.69
C TYR A 37 7.80 -9.28 -6.40
N ALA A 38 6.67 -8.59 -6.54
CA ALA A 38 5.82 -8.23 -5.42
C ALA A 38 5.34 -9.49 -4.69
N VAL A 39 5.32 -9.43 -3.36
CA VAL A 39 4.82 -10.53 -2.52
C VAL A 39 3.41 -10.95 -2.89
N PRO A 40 2.48 -10.03 -3.22
CA PRO A 40 1.16 -10.42 -3.67
C PRO A 40 1.15 -11.25 -4.96
N THR A 41 2.07 -11.00 -5.90
CA THR A 41 2.19 -11.79 -7.14
C THR A 41 2.68 -13.22 -6.86
N LEU A 42 3.52 -13.41 -5.84
CA LEU A 42 4.10 -14.71 -5.49
C LEU A 42 3.21 -15.56 -4.58
N SER A 43 2.26 -14.96 -3.87
CA SER A 43 1.42 -15.65 -2.88
C SER A 43 -0.06 -15.28 -3.00
N PRO A 44 -0.77 -15.78 -4.04
CA PRO A 44 -2.20 -15.52 -4.23
C PRO A 44 -3.08 -15.94 -3.04
N GLN A 45 -2.68 -17.02 -2.34
CA GLN A 45 -3.39 -17.52 -1.15
C GLN A 45 -3.37 -16.53 0.02
N GLY A 46 -2.43 -15.58 0.05
CA GLY A 46 -2.32 -14.55 1.07
C GLY A 46 -3.14 -13.29 0.79
N HIS A 47 -3.90 -13.25 -0.33
CA HIS A 47 -4.73 -12.09 -0.67
C HIS A 47 -5.88 -11.92 0.32
N PRO A 48 -6.38 -10.68 0.48
CA PRO A 48 -7.57 -10.45 1.27
C PRO A 48 -8.73 -11.31 0.78
N ASN A 49 -9.51 -11.82 1.73
CA ASN A 49 -10.73 -12.58 1.43
C ASN A 49 -11.93 -11.81 1.98
N ASP A 50 -13.01 -11.76 1.20
CA ASP A 50 -14.25 -11.06 1.53
C ASP A 50 -14.86 -11.55 2.86
N SER A 51 -14.50 -12.75 3.33
CA SER A 51 -14.87 -13.29 4.64
C SER A 51 -14.42 -12.45 5.85
N TYR A 52 -13.40 -11.61 5.69
CA TYR A 52 -12.86 -10.78 6.79
C TYR A 52 -13.46 -9.37 6.83
N GLY A 53 -14.13 -8.92 5.76
CA GLY A 53 -14.74 -7.60 5.64
C GLY A 53 -13.75 -6.45 5.44
N LEU A 54 -14.28 -5.24 5.24
CA LEU A 54 -13.52 -3.98 5.20
C LEU A 54 -13.51 -3.34 6.59
N VAL A 55 -12.33 -3.00 7.10
CA VAL A 55 -12.20 -2.23 8.35
C VAL A 55 -11.80 -0.80 8.05
N SER A 56 -12.62 0.14 8.54
CA SER A 56 -12.26 1.55 8.54
C SER A 56 -11.49 1.88 9.82
N LEU A 57 -10.23 2.28 9.66
CA LEU A 57 -9.39 2.68 10.80
C LEU A 57 -9.86 4.03 11.32
N LYS A 58 -10.69 3.99 12.37
CA LYS A 58 -10.99 5.13 13.25
C LYS A 58 -10.16 4.99 14.52
N ASN A 59 -9.94 6.06 15.28
CA ASN A 59 -9.32 5.98 16.60
C ASN A 59 -10.07 4.95 17.44
N PRO A 60 -9.50 3.76 17.69
CA PRO A 60 -10.27 2.71 18.31
C PRO A 60 -10.28 2.94 19.81
N SER A 61 -11.38 2.60 20.48
CA SER A 61 -11.46 2.65 21.95
C SER A 61 -10.53 1.62 22.61
N GLU A 62 -10.21 0.54 21.88
CA GLU A 62 -9.30 -0.53 22.29
C GLU A 62 -8.46 -1.01 21.10
N ARG A 63 -7.24 -1.46 21.34
CA ARG A 63 -6.39 -2.01 20.29
C ARG A 63 -6.93 -3.35 19.79
N GLU A 64 -6.93 -3.54 18.48
CA GLU A 64 -7.35 -4.77 17.82
C GLU A 64 -6.17 -5.74 17.61
N ASN A 65 -6.47 -7.02 17.54
CA ASN A 65 -5.47 -8.00 17.10
C ASN A 65 -5.31 -7.91 15.58
N LEU A 66 -4.05 -7.85 15.14
CA LEU A 66 -3.73 -7.83 13.71
C LEU A 66 -4.24 -9.11 13.04
N LYS A 67 -4.99 -8.94 11.96
CA LYS A 67 -5.47 -10.03 11.10
C LYS A 67 -4.78 -9.97 9.75
N TYR A 68 -4.24 -11.11 9.32
CA TYR A 68 -3.77 -11.27 7.95
C TYR A 68 -4.97 -11.39 7.01
N ARG A 69 -4.78 -11.00 5.75
CA ARG A 69 -5.82 -11.07 4.70
C ARG A 69 -7.05 -10.20 5.00
N LEU A 70 -6.95 -9.27 5.96
CA LEU A 70 -7.95 -8.26 6.23
C LEU A 70 -7.56 -6.98 5.50
N LEU A 71 -8.50 -6.43 4.73
CA LEU A 71 -8.31 -5.16 4.04
C LEU A 71 -8.75 -4.00 4.94
N CYS A 72 -7.82 -3.09 5.17
CA CYS A 72 -8.01 -1.90 5.99
C CYS A 72 -7.99 -0.65 5.11
N THR A 73 -9.03 0.17 5.21
CA THR A 73 -9.08 1.48 4.55
C THR A 73 -8.91 2.57 5.60
N PRO A 74 -7.86 3.40 5.52
CA PRO A 74 -7.74 4.58 6.37
C PRO A 74 -8.92 5.52 6.20
N GLU A 75 -9.37 6.14 7.27
CA GLU A 75 -10.21 7.32 7.11
C GLU A 75 -9.36 8.43 6.45
N THR A 76 -9.81 8.94 5.30
CA THR A 76 -9.07 9.81 4.34
C THR A 76 -8.33 11.03 4.91
N LYS A 77 -8.58 11.40 6.17
CA LYS A 77 -7.90 12.51 6.86
C LYS A 77 -6.70 12.07 7.71
N ILE A 78 -6.51 10.77 7.91
CA ILE A 78 -5.59 10.24 8.92
C ILE A 78 -4.30 9.70 8.30
N LEU A 79 -4.32 9.09 7.09
CA LEU A 79 -3.15 8.41 6.52
C LEU A 79 -2.88 8.82 5.07
N PRO A 80 -1.94 9.76 4.81
CA PRO A 80 -1.61 10.18 3.44
C PRO A 80 -0.74 9.18 2.66
N LEU A 81 -0.32 8.08 3.28
CA LEU A 81 0.66 7.18 2.69
C LEU A 81 0.05 6.22 1.67
N VAL A 82 -1.12 5.66 1.95
CA VAL A 82 -1.81 4.62 1.16
C VAL A 82 -3.33 4.82 1.24
N ASP A 83 -4.05 4.40 0.21
CA ASP A 83 -5.52 4.49 0.17
C ASP A 83 -6.19 3.27 0.81
N ALA A 84 -5.48 2.15 0.86
CA ALA A 84 -5.83 0.95 1.61
C ALA A 84 -4.57 0.14 1.92
N PHE A 85 -4.65 -0.81 2.84
CA PHE A 85 -3.59 -1.78 3.06
C PHE A 85 -4.09 -3.08 3.67
N PHE A 86 -3.28 -4.13 3.56
CA PHE A 86 -3.51 -5.40 4.21
C PHE A 86 -2.19 -6.08 4.58
N PHE A 87 -2.26 -7.06 5.46
CA PHE A 87 -1.12 -7.86 5.87
C PHE A 87 -1.14 -9.24 5.21
N MET A 88 -0.02 -9.64 4.61
CA MET A 88 0.19 -10.96 4.06
C MET A 88 1.10 -11.79 4.94
N GLU A 89 0.69 -13.03 5.16
CA GLU A 89 1.57 -14.05 5.74
C GLU A 89 2.52 -14.52 4.64
N SER A 90 3.77 -14.07 4.72
CA SER A 90 4.84 -14.38 3.78
C SER A 90 6.11 -14.70 4.58
N ARG A 91 7.18 -15.15 3.91
CA ARG A 91 8.47 -15.43 4.57
C ARG A 91 9.01 -14.23 5.37
N ARG A 92 8.67 -13.01 4.94
CA ARG A 92 8.95 -11.75 5.63
C ARG A 92 7.65 -10.97 5.69
N LYS A 93 6.78 -11.29 6.66
CA LYS A 93 5.45 -10.66 6.92
C LYS A 93 5.33 -9.32 6.21
N THR A 94 4.38 -9.20 5.27
CA THR A 94 4.39 -8.07 4.33
C THR A 94 3.17 -7.20 4.51
N LEU A 95 3.36 -5.90 4.70
CA LEU A 95 2.29 -4.92 4.52
C LEU A 95 2.21 -4.56 3.04
N VAL A 96 1.03 -4.70 2.45
CA VAL A 96 0.78 -4.33 1.06
C VAL A 96 -0.12 -3.12 1.08
N GLY A 97 0.35 -2.01 0.51
CA GLY A 97 -0.32 -0.72 0.59
C GLY A 97 -0.52 -0.09 -0.77
N PRO A 98 -1.68 -0.31 -1.42
CA PRO A 98 -1.99 0.37 -2.67
C PRO A 98 -2.28 1.86 -2.44
N ARG A 99 -1.76 2.66 -3.36
CA ARG A 99 -1.89 4.11 -3.38
C ARG A 99 -2.27 4.56 -4.78
N MET A 100 -3.38 5.25 -4.89
CA MET A 100 -3.80 5.93 -6.10
C MET A 100 -2.84 7.09 -6.36
N ALA A 101 -2.19 7.07 -7.52
CA ALA A 101 -1.27 8.11 -7.93
C ALA A 101 -1.83 8.88 -9.13
N THR A 102 -1.77 10.21 -9.06
CA THR A 102 -1.90 11.05 -10.26
C THR A 102 -0.59 11.02 -11.05
N ALA A 103 -0.60 11.46 -12.31
CA ALA A 103 0.62 11.59 -13.10
C ALA A 103 1.66 12.49 -12.39
N GLY A 104 2.94 12.09 -12.45
CA GLY A 104 4.06 12.76 -11.79
C GLY A 104 4.30 12.21 -10.37
N GLY A 105 5.53 11.71 -10.14
CA GLY A 105 5.91 11.12 -8.86
C GLY A 105 5.69 12.08 -7.68
N HIS A 106 5.18 11.55 -6.57
CA HIS A 106 5.04 12.28 -5.33
C HIS A 106 6.08 11.75 -4.36
N HIS A 107 7.04 12.60 -3.97
CA HIS A 107 7.95 12.25 -2.89
C HIS A 107 7.14 12.00 -1.60
N THR A 108 7.48 10.91 -0.92
CA THR A 108 6.92 10.62 0.40
C THR A 108 7.73 11.40 1.43
N ARG A 109 7.10 11.96 2.45
CA ARG A 109 7.83 12.59 3.57
C ARG A 109 8.02 11.59 4.70
N ALA A 110 9.16 11.65 5.39
CA ALA A 110 9.41 10.83 6.58
C ALA A 110 8.31 11.01 7.64
N SER A 111 7.81 12.24 7.82
CA SER A 111 6.68 12.54 8.70
C SER A 111 5.40 11.77 8.36
N THR A 112 5.14 11.54 7.06
CA THR A 112 3.96 10.79 6.60
C THR A 112 4.10 9.30 6.90
N VAL A 113 5.30 8.74 6.72
CA VAL A 113 5.58 7.35 7.09
C VAL A 113 5.48 7.18 8.61
N ARG A 114 6.01 8.13 9.38
CA ARG A 114 5.91 8.14 10.86
C ARG A 114 4.45 8.10 11.33
N GLN A 115 3.64 9.04 10.83
CA GLN A 115 2.21 9.11 11.16
C GLN A 115 1.50 7.79 10.82
N PHE A 116 1.83 7.20 9.67
CA PHE A 116 1.28 5.89 9.31
C PHE A 116 1.65 4.80 10.30
N THR A 117 2.92 4.68 10.69
CA THR A 117 3.36 3.70 11.69
C THR A 117 2.80 3.95 13.08
N GLU A 118 2.64 5.21 13.51
CA GLU A 118 2.04 5.58 14.80
C GLU A 118 0.56 5.19 14.84
N CYS A 119 -0.17 5.40 13.75
CA CYS A 119 -1.55 4.95 13.64
C CYS A 119 -1.67 3.42 13.72
N LEU A 120 -0.78 2.68 13.06
CA LEU A 120 -0.76 1.21 13.16
C LEU A 120 -0.44 0.74 14.59
N ALA A 121 0.51 1.40 15.25
CA ALA A 121 0.85 1.11 16.65
C ALA A 121 -0.29 1.42 17.63
N ALA A 122 -1.06 2.47 17.34
CA ALA A 122 -2.23 2.83 18.13
C ALA A 122 -3.39 1.86 17.89
N TYR A 123 -3.48 1.26 16.71
CA TYR A 123 -4.59 0.38 16.34
C TYR A 123 -4.34 -1.09 16.67
N PHE A 124 -3.14 -1.61 16.45
CA PHE A 124 -2.87 -3.04 16.52
C PHE A 124 -2.04 -3.45 17.75
N ASN A 125 -2.51 -4.48 18.45
CA ASN A 125 -1.73 -5.18 19.47
C ASN A 125 -0.50 -5.84 18.85
N GLY A 126 0.64 -5.76 19.54
CA GLY A 126 1.88 -6.41 19.11
C GLY A 126 2.54 -5.77 17.88
N TRP A 127 2.10 -4.59 17.44
CA TRP A 127 2.69 -3.91 16.27
C TRP A 127 4.20 -3.68 16.39
N GLU A 128 4.69 -3.28 17.57
CA GLU A 128 6.11 -3.01 17.78
C GLU A 128 6.99 -4.23 17.53
N GLU A 129 6.57 -5.41 17.99
CA GLU A 129 7.31 -6.66 17.74
C GLU A 129 7.20 -7.08 16.28
N LEU A 130 6.00 -7.00 15.71
CA LEU A 130 5.70 -7.48 14.37
C LEU A 130 6.35 -6.63 13.27
N SER A 131 6.49 -5.33 13.49
CA SER A 131 7.05 -4.39 12.51
C SER A 131 8.56 -4.54 12.29
N ARG A 132 9.30 -5.10 13.26
CA ARG A 132 10.78 -5.26 13.18
C ARG A 132 11.25 -6.10 11.98
N ASP A 133 10.51 -7.17 11.68
CA ASP A 133 10.81 -8.10 10.60
C ASP A 133 9.96 -7.86 9.34
N MET A 134 9.07 -6.87 9.38
CA MET A 134 8.11 -6.61 8.31
C MET A 134 8.75 -5.87 7.13
N SER A 135 8.40 -6.30 5.91
CA SER A 135 8.66 -5.54 4.68
C SER A 135 7.37 -4.93 4.16
N TRP A 136 7.47 -3.83 3.40
CA TRP A 136 6.29 -3.20 2.79
C TRP A 136 6.38 -3.24 1.28
N ASP A 137 5.26 -3.53 0.63
CA ASP A 137 5.08 -3.40 -0.81
C ASP A 137 4.08 -2.26 -1.06
N ILE A 138 4.56 -1.13 -1.56
CA ILE A 138 3.71 0.00 -1.95
C ILE A 138 3.40 -0.09 -3.43
N ILE A 139 2.11 -0.12 -3.77
CA ILE A 139 1.64 -0.29 -5.15
C ILE A 139 1.01 1.01 -5.62
N TYR A 140 1.65 1.66 -6.57
CA TYR A 140 1.13 2.89 -7.18
C TYR A 140 0.18 2.55 -8.32
N VAL A 141 -1.09 2.90 -8.12
CA VAL A 141 -2.17 2.63 -9.07
C VAL A 141 -2.44 3.89 -9.88
N GLN A 142 -2.20 3.83 -11.18
CA GLN A 142 -2.40 4.95 -12.11
C GLN A 142 -3.47 4.62 -13.15
N HIS A 143 -4.10 5.65 -13.72
CA HIS A 143 -4.89 5.46 -14.92
C HIS A 143 -3.99 5.05 -16.09
N ALA A 144 -4.45 4.16 -16.97
CA ALA A 144 -3.69 3.71 -18.14
C ALA A 144 -3.27 4.86 -19.07
N ASP A 145 -4.07 5.92 -19.14
CA ASP A 145 -3.73 7.12 -19.95
C ASP A 145 -2.76 8.08 -19.22
N SER A 146 -2.38 7.80 -17.98
CA SER A 146 -1.41 8.62 -17.25
C SER A 146 0.02 8.26 -17.62
N THR A 147 0.93 9.24 -17.54
CA THR A 147 2.36 8.96 -17.65
C THR A 147 2.79 7.93 -16.59
N PRO A 148 3.33 6.76 -17.00
CA PRO A 148 3.72 5.72 -16.07
C PRO A 148 4.79 6.19 -15.10
N MET A 149 4.65 5.81 -13.84
CA MET A 149 5.63 6.09 -12.82
C MET A 149 6.72 5.02 -12.88
N ASN A 150 7.95 5.44 -13.21
CA ASN A 150 9.08 4.51 -13.37
C ASN A 150 10.16 4.69 -12.31
N ASP A 151 10.20 5.87 -11.68
CA ASP A 151 11.25 6.23 -10.73
C ASP A 151 10.87 5.84 -9.32
N TRP A 152 11.86 5.34 -8.57
CA TRP A 152 11.71 5.06 -7.15
C TRP A 152 11.34 6.32 -6.37
N GLN A 153 10.26 6.27 -5.61
CA GLN A 153 9.85 7.39 -4.77
C GLN A 153 10.74 7.47 -3.54
N ARG A 154 11.35 8.64 -3.35
CA ARG A 154 12.19 8.93 -2.18
C ARG A 154 11.33 9.19 -0.95
N CYS A 155 11.94 8.97 0.21
CA CYS A 155 11.41 9.42 1.49
C CYS A 155 12.23 10.64 1.93
N ASP A 156 11.65 11.82 1.76
CA ASP A 156 12.29 13.09 2.04
C ASP A 156 12.23 13.42 3.52
N VAL A 157 13.34 13.92 4.02
CA VAL A 157 13.49 14.46 5.37
C VAL A 157 13.40 15.97 5.28
N VAL A 158 12.60 16.59 6.15
CA VAL A 158 12.12 17.98 5.96
C VAL A 158 13.22 19.01 6.24
N ASN A 159 14.26 18.65 7.00
CA ASN A 159 15.31 19.58 7.38
C ASN A 159 16.68 18.90 7.41
N SER A 160 17.49 19.07 6.35
CA SER A 160 18.84 18.47 6.26
C SER A 160 19.76 18.90 7.39
N ASP A 161 19.50 20.05 8.01
CA ASP A 161 20.39 20.68 8.97
C ASP A 161 20.11 20.24 10.42
N ASN A 162 18.95 19.62 10.68
CA ASN A 162 18.59 19.11 12.01
C ASN A 162 17.66 17.89 11.92
N VAL A 163 18.10 16.88 11.17
CA VAL A 163 17.39 15.61 11.02
C VAL A 163 17.37 14.84 12.35
N SER A 164 16.19 14.53 12.88
CA SER A 164 16.10 13.66 14.06
C SER A 164 16.53 12.24 13.72
N ASP A 165 17.05 11.49 14.69
CA ASP A 165 17.47 10.11 14.44
C ASP A 165 16.29 9.23 13.97
N ASP A 166 15.08 9.50 14.46
CA ASP A 166 13.84 8.87 13.98
C ASP A 166 13.60 9.09 12.48
N GLU A 167 13.82 10.31 11.97
CA GLU A 167 13.63 10.60 10.54
C GLU A 167 14.69 9.88 9.68
N LYS A 168 15.92 9.72 10.19
CA LYS A 168 16.96 8.93 9.52
C LYS A 168 16.59 7.45 9.47
N GLU A 169 16.10 6.92 10.58
CA GLU A 169 15.66 5.52 10.67
C GLU A 169 14.50 5.26 9.70
N ILE A 170 13.52 6.17 9.62
CA ILE A 170 12.40 6.06 8.67
C ILE A 170 12.89 6.12 7.23
N ALA A 171 13.82 7.02 6.90
CA ALA A 171 14.38 7.11 5.56
C ALA A 171 15.17 5.84 5.19
N ALA A 172 15.93 5.28 6.13
CA ALA A 172 16.64 4.01 5.96
C ALA A 172 15.66 2.84 5.78
N PHE A 173 14.62 2.75 6.62
CA PHE A 173 13.55 1.77 6.49
C PHE A 173 12.90 1.84 5.10
N TRP A 174 12.52 3.03 4.64
CA TRP A 174 11.96 3.24 3.30
C TRP A 174 12.91 2.79 2.19
N LYS A 175 14.22 3.01 2.38
CA LYS A 175 15.25 2.61 1.43
C LYS A 175 15.61 1.13 1.48
N GLU A 176 15.30 0.40 2.55
CA GLU A 176 15.77 -0.99 2.69
C GLU A 176 14.62 -2.01 2.70
N LYS A 177 13.53 -1.68 3.38
CA LYS A 177 12.43 -2.59 3.70
C LYS A 177 11.15 -2.31 2.90
N VAL A 178 11.04 -1.14 2.29
CA VAL A 178 9.95 -0.82 1.36
C VAL A 178 10.37 -1.18 -0.06
N ARG A 179 9.51 -1.91 -0.76
CA ARG A 179 9.52 -2.14 -2.20
C ARG A 179 8.37 -1.39 -2.84
N GLN A 180 8.57 -0.96 -4.09
CA GLN A 180 7.64 -0.08 -4.77
C GLN A 180 7.34 -0.60 -6.17
N TYR A 181 6.07 -0.65 -6.50
CA TYR A 181 5.56 -1.18 -7.76
C TYR A 181 4.57 -0.21 -8.38
N GLN A 182 4.36 -0.30 -9.67
CA GLN A 182 3.27 0.38 -10.35
C GLN A 182 2.36 -0.61 -11.07
N VAL A 183 1.10 -0.20 -11.22
CA VAL A 183 0.12 -0.82 -12.11
C VAL A 183 -0.69 0.29 -12.78
N SER A 184 -1.01 0.08 -14.04
CA SER A 184 -1.86 0.96 -14.83
C SER A 184 -3.21 0.29 -15.06
N ILE A 185 -4.30 1.00 -14.76
CA ILE A 185 -5.67 0.49 -14.87
C ILE A 185 -6.41 1.28 -15.93
N SER A 186 -7.00 0.58 -16.91
CA SER A 186 -7.87 1.19 -17.90
C SER A 186 -9.32 1.26 -17.38
N SER A 187 -10.14 2.10 -18.01
CA SER A 187 -11.58 2.11 -17.75
C SER A 187 -12.27 0.79 -18.12
N GLU A 188 -11.67 -0.05 -18.97
CA GLU A 188 -12.18 -1.37 -19.35
C GLU A 188 -11.95 -2.40 -18.25
N ASP A 189 -10.82 -2.34 -17.57
CA ASP A 189 -10.51 -3.22 -16.43
C ASP A 189 -11.51 -3.01 -15.29
N VAL A 190 -11.91 -1.75 -15.08
CA VAL A 190 -12.99 -1.37 -14.14
C VAL A 190 -14.37 -1.83 -14.62
N ARG A 191 -14.60 -1.99 -15.93
CA ARG A 191 -15.88 -2.47 -16.48
C ARG A 191 -16.00 -3.99 -16.44
N ARG A 192 -14.91 -4.74 -16.63
CA ARG A 192 -14.91 -6.20 -16.47
C ARG A 192 -15.33 -6.62 -15.06
N ASP A 193 -14.92 -5.87 -14.04
CA ASP A 193 -15.43 -6.02 -12.66
C ASP A 193 -16.96 -5.93 -12.58
N LYS A 194 -17.59 -5.03 -13.35
CA LYS A 194 -19.05 -4.85 -13.36
C LYS A 194 -19.79 -6.00 -14.04
N SER A 195 -19.21 -6.66 -15.05
CA SER A 195 -19.89 -7.77 -15.73
C SER A 195 -20.00 -9.01 -14.85
N PHE A 196 -18.99 -9.29 -14.01
CA PHE A 196 -19.06 -10.39 -13.02
C PHE A 196 -20.16 -10.16 -11.96
N ARG A 197 -20.62 -8.92 -11.78
CA ARG A 197 -21.72 -8.56 -10.87
C ARG A 197 -23.12 -8.66 -11.49
N SER A 198 -23.24 -9.06 -12.76
CA SER A 198 -24.52 -9.07 -13.49
C SER A 198 -25.16 -10.45 -13.59
N GLU A 199 -24.51 -11.49 -13.07
CA GLU A 199 -24.93 -12.90 -13.21
C GLU A 199 -25.36 -13.56 -11.88
N GLU A 200 -25.61 -12.77 -10.82
CA GLU A 200 -26.22 -13.25 -9.56
C GLU A 200 -27.60 -12.64 -9.32
#